data_AF-A0A5L6W4U6-F1
#
_entry.id   AF-A0A5L6W4U6-F1
#
_cell.length_a   1.000
_cell.length_b   1.000
_cell.length_c   1.000
_cell.angle_alpha   90.00
_cell.angle_beta   90.00
_cell.angle_gamma   90.00
#
_symmetry.space_group_name_H-M   'P 1'
#
loop_
_entity.id
_entity.type
_entity.pdbx_description
1 polymer ?
#
loop_
_entity_poly.entity_id
_entity_poly.type
_entity_poly.pdbx_seq_one_letter_code
_entity_poly.pdbx_strand_id
1 'polypeptide(L)'
;MDNKGKGRGLINSKPNRVPGNFKPQESYTDSDLPSSSSNIQTESISKSAAKFKNQAGTIKTSMQTKEELQALKTITKTKFDYEIIDLLIDTYVNNELAPEQRRKFKAMT
;
A
#
# COMPACT_ATOMS: atom_id res chain seq x y z
N MET A 1 -30.44 -46.71 26.81
CA MET A 1 -30.62 -45.60 25.87
C MET A 1 -29.26 -45.02 25.57
N ASP A 2 -28.83 -45.22 24.33
CA ASP A 2 -27.59 -44.71 23.75
C ASP A 2 -27.55 -43.18 23.78
N ASN A 3 -26.38 -42.61 24.04
CA ASN A 3 -26.12 -41.26 23.58
C ASN A 3 -24.71 -41.14 23.00
N LYS A 4 -24.69 -41.04 21.67
CA LYS A 4 -23.52 -40.99 20.80
C LYS A 4 -22.83 -39.62 20.84
N GLY A 5 -21.52 -39.69 20.62
CA GLY A 5 -20.54 -38.63 20.36
C GLY A 5 -21.04 -37.22 20.09
N LYS A 6 -20.67 -36.29 20.98
CA LYS A 6 -20.49 -34.88 20.63
C LYS A 6 -19.01 -34.65 20.35
N GLY A 7 -18.70 -34.37 19.08
CA GLY A 7 -17.38 -33.92 18.66
C GLY A 7 -16.91 -32.75 19.52
N ARG A 8 -15.66 -32.83 19.98
CA ARG A 8 -15.01 -31.76 20.74
C ARG A 8 -13.71 -31.41 20.03
N GLY A 9 -13.74 -30.25 19.37
CA GLY A 9 -12.58 -29.65 18.74
C GLY A 9 -11.46 -29.37 19.73
N LEU A 10 -10.30 -29.05 19.17
CA LEU A 10 -8.99 -28.83 19.80
C LEU A 10 -8.92 -27.60 20.75
N ILE A 11 -10.03 -27.20 21.37
CA ILE A 11 -10.16 -25.92 22.10
C ILE A 11 -9.95 -26.08 23.62
N ASN A 12 -9.83 -27.31 24.13
CA ASN A 12 -9.72 -27.57 25.57
C ASN A 12 -8.29 -27.81 26.09
N SER A 13 -7.25 -27.66 25.27
CA SER A 13 -5.89 -27.60 25.81
C SER A 13 -5.62 -26.18 26.32
N LYS A 14 -5.41 -26.02 27.63
CA LYS A 14 -4.85 -24.79 28.20
C LYS A 14 -3.61 -24.44 27.37
N PRO A 15 -3.59 -23.31 26.64
CA PRO A 15 -2.40 -22.98 25.87
C PRO A 15 -1.32 -22.65 26.88
N ASN A 16 -0.21 -23.40 26.86
CA ASN A 16 1.05 -23.00 27.48
C ASN A 16 1.54 -21.76 26.73
N ARG A 17 0.88 -20.61 26.96
CA ARG A 17 1.28 -19.33 26.40
C ARG A 17 2.51 -18.89 27.19
N VAL A 18 3.64 -18.86 26.50
CA VAL A 18 4.83 -18.18 27.02
C VAL A 18 4.43 -16.71 27.24
N PRO A 19 4.53 -16.17 28.47
CA PRO A 19 4.28 -14.76 28.69
C PRO A 19 5.26 -13.96 27.83
N GLY A 20 4.75 -13.09 26.98
CA GLY A 20 5.58 -12.23 26.13
C GLY A 20 6.48 -11.33 26.98
N ASN A 21 7.61 -10.90 26.41
CA ASN A 21 8.61 -10.06 27.08
C ASN A 21 8.16 -8.58 27.26
N PHE A 22 6.86 -8.32 27.23
CA PHE A 22 6.28 -6.99 27.29
C PHE A 22 5.22 -6.95 28.38
N LYS A 23 5.33 -5.97 29.28
CA LYS A 23 4.31 -5.66 30.28
C LYS A 23 3.55 -4.42 29.81
N PRO A 24 2.24 -4.51 29.55
CA PRO A 24 1.44 -3.33 29.23
C PRO A 24 1.52 -2.32 30.37
N GLN A 25 1.73 -1.05 30.04
CA GLN A 25 1.84 0.05 31.00
C GLN A 25 0.48 0.46 31.58
N GLU A 26 -0.60 0.16 30.87
CA GLU A 26 -1.96 0.57 31.21
C GLU A 26 -2.90 -0.64 31.27
N SER A 27 -3.82 -0.62 32.24
CA SER A 27 -4.87 -1.62 32.39
C SER A 27 -5.97 -1.38 31.35
N TYR A 28 -6.35 -2.41 30.61
CA TYR A 28 -7.48 -2.34 29.69
C TYR A 28 -8.79 -2.08 30.46
N THR A 29 -9.51 -1.03 30.09
CA THR A 29 -10.86 -0.71 30.58
C THR A 29 -11.85 -0.77 29.42
N ASP A 30 -12.97 -1.49 29.62
CA ASP A 30 -14.05 -1.64 28.62
C ASP A 30 -14.79 -0.31 28.30
N SER A 31 -14.37 0.81 28.89
CA SER A 31 -14.87 2.15 28.57
C SER A 31 -14.44 2.67 27.20
N ASP A 32 -13.45 2.04 26.55
CA ASP A 32 -12.87 2.51 25.30
C ASP A 32 -13.49 1.86 24.05
N LEU A 33 -14.60 1.12 24.19
CA LEU A 33 -15.41 0.75 23.04
C LEU A 33 -16.05 2.02 22.45
N PRO A 34 -15.82 2.35 21.16
CA PRO A 34 -16.49 3.48 20.55
C PRO A 34 -17.99 3.18 20.45
N SER A 35 -18.77 3.80 21.34
CA SER A 35 -20.18 4.07 21.09
C SER A 35 -20.28 4.74 19.72
N SER A 36 -21.02 4.12 18.80
CA SER A 36 -21.34 4.64 17.48
C SER A 36 -22.04 6.00 17.57
N SER A 37 -21.29 7.08 17.73
CA SER A 37 -21.65 8.49 17.45
C SER A 37 -20.70 9.43 18.17
N SER A 38 -19.58 9.78 17.54
CA SER A 38 -18.97 11.10 17.77
C SER A 38 -18.05 11.47 16.63
N ASN A 39 -18.19 12.72 16.21
CA ASN A 39 -17.47 13.37 15.11
C ASN A 39 -15.97 13.05 15.13
N ILE A 40 -15.47 12.50 14.02
CA ILE A 40 -14.04 12.48 13.73
C ILE A 40 -13.61 13.94 13.49
N GLN A 41 -13.19 14.63 14.54
CA GLN A 41 -12.24 15.72 14.38
C GLN A 41 -10.93 15.09 13.95
N THR A 42 -10.70 15.07 12.65
CA THR A 42 -9.39 14.84 12.05
C THR A 42 -8.48 15.98 12.50
N GLU A 43 -7.91 15.86 13.69
CA GLU A 43 -6.67 16.54 14.01
C GLU A 43 -5.65 16.06 12.98
N SER A 44 -5.25 16.98 12.11
CA SER A 44 -4.20 16.76 11.14
C SER A 44 -2.90 16.53 11.90
N ILE A 45 -2.63 15.28 12.28
CA ILE A 45 -1.32 14.88 12.72
C ILE A 45 -0.43 15.03 11.50
N SER A 46 0.25 16.18 11.40
CA SER A 46 1.36 16.44 10.50
C SER A 46 2.54 15.57 10.91
N LYS A 47 2.39 14.25 10.79
CA LYS A 47 3.54 13.36 10.68
C LYS A 47 4.23 13.80 9.41
N SER A 48 5.38 14.45 9.54
CA SER A 48 6.31 14.63 8.44
C SER A 48 6.58 13.23 7.90
N ALA A 49 5.86 12.86 6.84
CA ALA A 49 5.91 11.52 6.30
C ALA A 49 7.36 11.25 5.94
N ALA A 50 7.96 10.25 6.60
CA ALA A 50 9.32 9.85 6.31
C ALA A 50 9.42 9.60 4.80
N LYS A 51 10.24 10.40 4.11
CA LYS A 51 10.44 10.25 2.68
C LYS A 51 11.12 8.91 2.46
N PHE A 52 10.39 7.93 1.96
CA PHE A 52 10.99 6.68 1.54
C PHE A 52 11.94 7.00 0.38
N LYS A 53 13.20 6.57 0.48
CA LYS A 53 14.25 6.87 -0.51
C LYS A 53 13.90 6.43 -1.94
N ASN A 54 12.98 5.49 -2.09
CA ASN A 54 12.53 4.96 -3.37
C ASN A 54 11.34 5.73 -3.98
N GLN A 55 10.91 6.85 -3.40
CA GLN A 55 9.87 7.72 -3.95
C GLN A 55 10.36 9.17 -3.95
N ALA A 56 10.82 9.63 -5.12
CA ALA A 56 11.30 11.01 -5.28
C ALA A 56 10.14 12.02 -5.46
N GLY A 57 9.03 11.60 -6.06
CA GLY A 57 7.85 12.43 -6.28
C GLY A 57 6.58 11.61 -6.54
N THR A 58 5.43 12.21 -6.26
CA THR A 58 4.11 11.63 -6.54
C THR A 58 3.48 12.36 -7.73
N ILE A 59 3.14 11.63 -8.79
CA ILE A 59 2.39 12.15 -9.93
C ILE A 59 0.91 11.79 -9.73
N LYS A 60 0.03 12.80 -9.73
CA LYS A 60 -1.42 12.58 -9.71
C LYS A 60 -1.91 12.49 -11.15
N THR A 61 -2.67 11.44 -11.46
CA THR A 61 -3.24 11.17 -12.78
C THR A 61 -4.75 10.95 -12.70
N SER A 62 -5.42 10.89 -13.85
CA SER A 62 -6.80 10.41 -13.92
C SER A 62 -6.88 8.93 -13.51
N MET A 63 -8.09 8.47 -13.17
CA MET A 63 -8.32 7.06 -12.86
C MET A 63 -8.10 6.16 -14.07
N GLN A 64 -8.56 6.58 -15.25
CA GLN A 64 -8.37 5.85 -16.49
C GLN A 64 -6.88 5.61 -16.78
N THR A 65 -6.05 6.67 -16.72
CA THR A 65 -4.60 6.55 -16.97
C THR A 65 -3.93 5.60 -15.97
N LYS A 66 -4.41 5.58 -14.72
CA LYS A 66 -3.89 4.66 -13.70
C LYS A 66 -4.23 3.20 -14.02
N GLU A 67 -5.44 2.93 -14.50
CA GLU A 67 -5.86 1.59 -14.90
C GLU A 67 -5.07 1.07 -16.11
N GLU A 68 -4.88 1.92 -17.12
CA GLU A 68 -4.06 1.60 -18.29
C GLU A 68 -2.61 1.32 -17.89
N LEU A 69 -2.03 2.12 -16.99
CA LEU A 69 -0.67 1.91 -16.47
C LEU A 69 -0.55 0.59 -15.70
N GLN A 70 -1.58 0.23 -14.91
CA GLN A 70 -1.62 -1.03 -14.18
C GLN A 70 -1.73 -2.23 -15.12
N ALA A 71 -2.52 -2.12 -16.20
CA ALA A 71 -2.61 -3.15 -17.23
C ALA A 71 -1.26 -3.35 -17.92
N LEU A 72 -0.59 -2.26 -18.32
CA LEU A 72 0.75 -2.29 -18.91
C LEU A 72 1.76 -2.93 -17.98
N LYS A 73 1.77 -2.57 -16.70
CA LYS A 73 2.64 -3.18 -15.69
C LYS A 73 2.44 -4.70 -15.61
N THR A 74 1.19 -5.14 -15.64
CA THR A 74 0.83 -6.56 -15.56
C THR A 74 1.32 -7.34 -16.79
N ILE A 75 1.18 -6.76 -17.98
CA ILE A 75 1.59 -7.38 -19.25
C ILE A 75 3.12 -7.47 -19.35
N THR A 76 3.80 -6.37 -19.04
CA THR A 76 5.27 -6.26 -19.11
C THR A 76 5.99 -6.91 -17.93
N LYS A 77 5.25 -7.35 -16.91
CA LYS A 77 5.76 -7.94 -15.66
C LYS A 77 6.77 -7.04 -14.94
N THR A 78 6.57 -5.73 -15.04
CA THR A 78 7.37 -4.73 -14.32
C THR A 78 6.90 -4.61 -12.88
N LYS A 79 7.81 -4.21 -11.99
CA LYS A 79 7.52 -4.14 -10.56
C LYS A 79 7.01 -2.75 -10.19
N PHE A 80 7.52 -1.73 -10.85
CA PHE A 80 7.27 -0.36 -10.48
C PHE A 80 6.70 0.46 -11.63
N ASP A 81 5.80 1.37 -11.29
CA ASP A 81 5.11 2.19 -12.29
C ASP A 81 6.07 3.14 -13.04
N TYR A 82 7.15 3.58 -12.39
CA TYR A 82 8.15 4.44 -13.03
C TYR A 82 8.93 3.73 -14.14
N GLU A 83 9.12 2.40 -14.05
CA GLU A 83 9.80 1.62 -15.10
C GLU A 83 9.01 1.68 -16.42
N ILE A 84 7.67 1.66 -16.31
CA ILE A 84 6.79 1.81 -17.47
C ILE A 84 6.79 3.23 -18.00
N ILE A 85 6.81 4.22 -17.10
CA ILE A 85 6.89 5.63 -17.51
C ILE A 85 8.20 5.89 -18.26
N ASP A 86 9.33 5.40 -17.77
CA ASP A 86 10.64 5.53 -18.43
C ASP A 86 10.61 4.88 -19.82
N LEU A 87 10.08 3.65 -19.92
CA LEU A 87 9.92 2.96 -21.20
C LEU A 87 9.04 3.74 -22.19
N LEU A 88 7.94 4.32 -21.72
CA LEU A 88 7.04 5.12 -22.56
C LEU A 88 7.71 6.40 -23.05
N ILE A 89 8.46 7.08 -22.18
CA ILE A 89 9.25 8.25 -22.55
C ILE A 89 10.29 7.88 -23.62
N ASP A 90 11.07 6.82 -23.39
CA ASP A 90 12.10 6.37 -24.34
C ASP A 90 11.50 5.99 -25.69
N THR A 91 10.38 5.27 -25.68
CA THR A 91 9.68 4.85 -26.90
C THR A 91 9.20 6.07 -27.69
N TYR A 92 8.56 7.03 -27.01
CA TYR A 92 8.08 8.26 -27.64
C TYR A 92 9.22 9.13 -28.19
N VAL A 93 10.28 9.32 -27.41
CA VAL A 93 11.44 10.13 -27.80
C VAL A 93 12.17 9.55 -29.00
N ASN A 94 12.28 8.22 -29.08
CA ASN A 94 13.01 7.57 -30.16
C ASN A 94 12.17 7.41 -31.43
N ASN A 95 10.86 7.14 -31.29
CA ASN A 95 10.01 6.76 -32.43
C ASN A 95 9.14 7.90 -32.96
N GLU A 96 8.65 8.81 -32.12
CA GLU A 96 7.67 9.83 -32.53
C GLU A 96 8.25 11.24 -32.67
N LEU A 97 9.28 11.58 -31.89
CA LEU A 97 9.87 12.92 -31.96
C LEU A 97 10.67 13.14 -33.26
N ALA A 98 10.44 14.29 -33.88
CA ALA A 98 11.29 14.78 -34.96
C ALA A 98 12.74 14.96 -34.47
N PRO A 99 13.76 14.80 -35.34
CA PRO A 99 15.16 14.87 -34.92
C PRO A 99 15.54 16.14 -34.16
N GLU A 100 14.97 17.29 -34.55
CA GLU A 100 15.20 18.57 -33.86
C GLU A 100 14.59 18.59 -32.46
N GLN A 101 13.36 18.09 -32.31
CA GLN A 101 12.67 18.01 -31.02
C GLN A 101 13.38 17.03 -30.08
N ARG A 102 13.83 15.88 -30.61
CA ARG A 102 14.64 14.90 -29.85
C ARG A 102 15.95 15.51 -29.38
N ARG A 103 16.65 16.28 -30.23
CA ARG A 103 17.89 16.98 -29.84
C ARG A 103 17.62 18.01 -28.75
N LYS A 104 16.50 18.75 -28.85
CA LYS A 104 16.10 19.73 -27.84
C LYS A 104 15.76 19.05 -26.51
N PHE A 105 14.99 17.95 -26.53
CA PHE A 105 14.68 17.16 -25.35
C PHE A 105 15.97 16.71 -24.64
N LYS A 106 16.90 16.09 -25.36
CA LYS A 106 18.20 15.66 -24.82
C LYS A 106 19.11 16.78 -24.29
N ALA A 107 18.85 18.05 -24.64
CA ALA A 107 19.60 19.18 -24.12
C ALA A 107 18.97 19.78 -22.85
N MET A 108 17.69 19.48 -22.59
CA MET A 108 16.92 19.99 -21.44
C MET A 108 16.85 19.01 -20.27
N THR A 109 17.12 17.73 -20.54
CA THR A 109 17.17 16.64 -19.56
C THR A 109 18.62 16.24 -19.36
#